data_AF-A0A1I5MUJ4-F1
#
_entry.id   AF-A0A1I5MUJ4-F1
#
_cell.length_a   1.000
_cell.length_b   1.000
_cell.length_c   1.000
_cell.angle_alpha   90.00
_cell.angle_beta   90.00
_cell.angle_gamma   90.00
#
_symmetry.space_group_name_H-M   'P 1'
#
loop_
_entity.id
_entity.type
_entity.pdbx_description
1 polymer ?
#
loop_
_entity_poly.entity_id
_entity_poly.type
_entity_poly.pdbx_seq_one_letter_code
_entity_poly.pdbx_strand_id
1 'polypeptide(L)'
;MSGQNEMYDYHREMTDAVSQISGDEEEWVWVMNEEHRRRYRYFLEHVMGTYPDDSENFGIGIMTGEPSNGEPFELVRRHWLGFDEDEEA
;
A
#
# COMPACT_ATOMS: atom_id res chain seq x y z
N MET A 1 -8.64 10.02 -30.86
CA MET A 1 -7.83 9.00 -30.18
C MET A 1 -6.90 9.70 -29.20
N SER A 2 -7.23 9.68 -27.91
CA SER A 2 -6.31 10.05 -26.83
C SER A 2 -6.78 9.33 -25.56
N GLY A 3 -6.79 8.00 -25.60
CA GLY A 3 -6.79 7.23 -24.36
C GLY A 3 -5.43 7.41 -23.74
N GLN A 4 -5.23 8.52 -23.01
CA GLN A 4 -4.17 8.55 -22.02
C GLN A 4 -4.50 7.39 -21.09
N ASN A 5 -3.61 6.40 -21.05
CA ASN A 5 -3.68 5.36 -20.04
C ASN A 5 -3.40 6.09 -18.72
N GLU A 6 -4.45 6.63 -18.10
CA GLU A 6 -4.34 7.39 -16.85
C GLU A 6 -3.76 6.46 -15.81
N MET A 7 -2.48 6.67 -15.56
CA MET A 7 -1.74 5.91 -14.59
C MET A 7 -2.25 6.29 -13.21
N TYR A 8 -2.60 5.29 -12.40
CA TYR A 8 -3.11 5.52 -11.06
C TYR A 8 -2.06 6.21 -10.18
N ASP A 9 -2.44 7.33 -9.57
CA ASP A 9 -1.56 8.18 -8.74
C ASP A 9 -1.49 7.62 -7.32
N TYR A 10 -0.69 6.55 -7.16
CA TYR A 10 -0.51 5.89 -5.87
C TYR A 10 -0.03 6.85 -4.77
N HIS A 11 0.81 7.84 -5.12
CA HIS A 11 1.36 8.75 -4.12
C HIS A 11 0.29 9.63 -3.50
N ARG A 12 -0.59 10.23 -4.32
CA ARG A 12 -1.70 11.04 -3.82
C ARG A 12 -2.63 10.21 -2.94
N GLU A 13 -3.11 9.08 -3.47
CA GLU A 13 -4.13 8.28 -2.81
C GLU A 13 -3.62 7.68 -1.48
N MET A 14 -2.35 7.23 -1.44
CA MET A 14 -1.73 6.77 -0.20
C MET A 14 -1.47 7.91 0.79
N THR A 15 -1.13 9.11 0.32
CA THR A 15 -1.02 10.30 1.18
C THR A 15 -2.36 10.61 1.85
N ASP A 16 -3.45 10.59 1.08
CA ASP A 16 -4.80 10.85 1.58
C ASP A 16 -5.21 9.78 2.61
N ALA A 17 -4.89 8.52 2.37
CA ALA A 17 -5.15 7.43 3.32
C ALA A 17 -4.33 7.57 4.62
N VAL A 18 -3.02 7.89 4.55
CA VAL A 18 -2.19 8.11 5.75
C VAL A 18 -2.67 9.31 6.55
N SER A 19 -3.14 10.37 5.89
CA SER A 19 -3.66 11.56 6.58
C SER A 19 -4.90 11.30 7.44
N GLN A 20 -5.61 10.19 7.20
CA GLN A 20 -6.84 9.82 7.88
C GLN A 20 -6.62 8.88 9.07
N ILE A 21 -5.44 8.28 9.20
CA ILE A 21 -5.14 7.38 10.30
C ILE A 21 -4.60 8.14 11.52
N SER A 22 -4.83 7.55 12.69
CA SER A 22 -4.32 8.02 13.97
C SER A 22 -3.69 6.85 14.73
N GLY A 23 -2.51 7.08 15.31
CA GLY A 23 -1.70 6.05 15.98
C GLY A 23 -0.30 5.96 15.36
N ASP A 24 0.50 5.03 15.86
CA ASP A 24 1.86 4.81 15.35
C ASP A 24 1.82 4.07 14.00
N GLU A 25 2.69 4.47 13.06
CA GLU A 25 2.80 3.87 11.71
C GLU A 25 3.03 2.36 11.76
N GLU A 26 3.73 1.89 12.80
CA GLU A 26 4.02 0.48 13.05
C GLU A 26 2.77 -0.37 13.33
N GLU A 27 1.63 0.23 13.69
CA GLU A 27 0.35 -0.47 13.88
C GLU A 27 -0.37 -0.76 12.57
N TRP A 28 0.10 -0.22 11.44
CA TRP A 28 -0.58 -0.28 10.15
C TRP A 28 0.20 -1.10 9.13
N VAL A 29 -0.50 -1.53 8.09
CA VAL A 29 0.08 -2.21 6.94
C VAL A 29 -0.75 -1.93 5.70
N TRP A 30 -0.08 -1.71 4.57
CA TRP A 30 -0.73 -1.65 3.27
C TRP A 30 -1.00 -3.05 2.76
N VAL A 31 -2.24 -3.32 2.36
CA VAL A 31 -2.61 -4.54 1.64
C VAL A 31 -2.68 -4.19 0.16
N MET A 32 -1.95 -4.93 -0.68
CA MET A 32 -1.97 -4.78 -2.13
C MET A 32 -1.88 -6.14 -2.80
N ASN A 33 -2.68 -6.38 -3.85
CA ASN A 33 -2.52 -7.61 -4.62
C ASN A 33 -1.30 -7.52 -5.55
N GLU A 34 -0.89 -8.65 -6.13
CA GLU A 34 0.31 -8.69 -6.98
C GLU A 34 0.25 -7.76 -8.20
N GLU A 35 -0.94 -7.57 -8.77
CA GLU A 35 -1.14 -6.69 -9.92
C GLU A 35 -0.85 -5.24 -9.55
N HIS A 36 -1.43 -4.78 -8.44
CA HIS A 36 -1.20 -3.42 -7.97
C HIS A 36 0.20 -3.21 -7.41
N ARG A 37 0.83 -4.23 -6.82
CA ARG A 37 2.26 -4.18 -6.46
C ARG A 37 3.16 -3.95 -7.68
N ARG A 38 2.91 -4.66 -8.80
CA ARG A 38 3.63 -4.44 -10.07
C ARG A 38 3.42 -3.04 -10.62
N ARG A 39 2.17 -2.55 -10.60
CA ARG A 39 1.83 -1.19 -11.03
C ARG A 39 2.47 -0.12 -10.13
N TYR A 40 2.52 -0.36 -8.83
CA TYR A 40 3.15 0.53 -7.87
C TYR A 40 4.67 0.62 -8.09
N ARG A 41 5.35 -0.51 -8.28
CA ARG A 41 6.78 -0.51 -8.68
C ARG A 41 7.02 0.28 -9.97
N TYR A 42 6.16 0.09 -10.98
CA TYR A 42 6.23 0.85 -12.22
C TYR A 42 6.00 2.36 -11.98
N PHE A 43 5.10 2.73 -11.07
CA PHE A 43 4.87 4.12 -10.65
C PHE A 43 6.09 4.74 -9.97
N LEU A 44 6.71 4.03 -9.03
CA LEU A 44 7.93 4.48 -8.37
C LEU A 44 9.05 4.74 -9.37
N GLU A 45 9.32 3.78 -10.26
CA GLU A 45 10.41 3.88 -11.23
C GLU A 45 10.18 4.96 -12.29
N HIS A 46 8.98 5.01 -12.89
CA HIS A 46 8.76 5.79 -14.10
C HIS A 46 8.03 7.12 -13.88
N VAL A 47 7.30 7.28 -12.77
CA VAL A 47 6.60 8.53 -12.45
C VAL A 47 7.36 9.31 -11.38
N MET A 48 7.73 8.65 -10.29
CA MET A 48 8.46 9.31 -9.20
C MET A 48 9.97 9.38 -9.43
N GLY A 49 10.51 8.53 -10.31
CA GLY A 49 11.94 8.44 -10.57
C GLY A 49 12.73 7.89 -9.39
N THR A 50 12.09 7.09 -8.53
CA THR A 50 12.68 6.48 -7.34
C THR A 50 12.95 4.99 -7.57
N TYR A 51 13.74 4.39 -6.67
CA TYR A 51 13.93 2.94 -6.70
C TYR A 51 12.58 2.23 -6.51
N PRO A 52 12.24 1.20 -7.32
CA PRO A 52 10.94 0.53 -7.28
C PRO A 52 10.80 -0.43 -6.10
N ASP A 53 11.00 0.08 -4.90
CA ASP A 53 10.81 -0.65 -3.66
C ASP A 53 9.33 -0.64 -3.26
N ASP A 54 8.71 -1.81 -3.31
CA ASP A 54 7.34 -2.00 -2.84
C ASP A 54 7.27 -2.74 -1.50
N SER A 55 8.34 -2.74 -0.71
CA SER A 55 8.35 -3.32 0.63
C SER A 55 7.64 -2.43 1.67
N GLU A 56 7.67 -1.12 1.49
CA GLU A 56 7.04 -0.14 2.37
C GLU A 56 6.64 1.16 1.64
N ASN A 57 5.77 1.95 2.26
CA ASN A 57 5.53 3.35 1.90
C ASN A 57 5.13 4.14 3.14
N PHE A 58 5.66 5.36 3.31
CA PHE A 58 5.49 6.20 4.50
C PHE A 58 5.87 5.50 5.82
N GLY A 59 6.91 4.67 5.81
CA GLY A 59 7.31 3.88 6.98
C GLY A 59 6.38 2.70 7.31
N ILE A 60 5.32 2.51 6.52
CA ILE A 60 4.32 1.45 6.70
C ILE A 60 4.62 0.32 5.72
N GLY A 61 4.76 -0.91 6.22
CA GLY A 61 5.04 -2.08 5.39
C GLY A 61 3.92 -2.39 4.38
N ILE A 62 4.27 -2.98 3.24
CA ILE A 62 3.33 -3.43 2.21
C ILE A 62 3.29 -4.97 2.19
N MET A 63 2.13 -5.52 2.49
CA MET A 63 1.82 -6.94 2.45
C MET A 63 1.06 -7.29 1.17
N THR A 64 1.38 -8.44 0.60
CA THR A 64 0.61 -8.99 -0.53
C THR A 64 -0.69 -9.61 -0.02
N GLY A 65 -1.83 -9.12 -0.47
CA GLY A 65 -3.16 -9.62 -0.12
C GLY A 65 -4.23 -8.99 -1.01
N GLU A 66 -5.51 -9.31 -0.80
CA GLU A 66 -6.61 -8.71 -1.55
C GLU A 66 -7.17 -7.51 -0.78
N PRO A 67 -7.06 -6.28 -1.30
CA PRO A 67 -7.74 -5.12 -0.74
C PRO A 67 -9.27 -5.28 -0.83
N SER A 68 -9.98 -4.68 0.10
CA SER A 68 -11.45 -4.66 0.09
C SER A 68 -12.01 -3.94 -1.14
N ASN A 69 -13.20 -4.38 -1.58
CA ASN A 69 -13.98 -3.73 -2.66
C ASN A 69 -13.29 -3.59 -4.03
N GLY A 70 -12.19 -4.32 -4.27
CA GLY A 70 -11.45 -4.24 -5.52
C GLY A 70 -10.62 -2.95 -5.65
N GLU A 71 -10.37 -2.27 -4.54
CA GLU A 71 -9.51 -1.10 -4.50
C GLU A 71 -8.03 -1.46 -4.81
N PRO A 72 -7.22 -0.52 -5.30
CA PRO A 72 -5.81 -0.77 -5.61
C PRO A 72 -4.95 -1.15 -4.40
N PHE A 73 -5.34 -0.66 -3.23
CA PHE A 73 -4.70 -0.93 -1.95
C PHE A 73 -5.69 -0.65 -0.81
N GLU A 74 -5.37 -1.15 0.38
CA GLU A 74 -6.11 -0.84 1.61
C GLU A 74 -5.12 -0.62 2.76
N LEU A 75 -5.39 0.35 3.62
CA LEU A 75 -4.61 0.57 4.85
C LEU A 75 -5.35 -0.07 6.01
N VAL A 76 -4.77 -1.14 6.58
CA VAL A 76 -5.38 -1.89 7.67
C VAL A 76 -4.49 -1.89 8.89
N ARG A 77 -5.10 -1.99 10.08
CA ARG A 77 -4.35 -2.17 11.32
C ARG A 77 -3.85 -3.62 11.43
N ARG A 78 -2.58 -3.82 11.79
CA ARG A 78 -1.91 -5.12 11.88
C ARG A 78 -2.63 -6.11 12.79
N HIS A 79 -3.19 -5.65 13.91
CA HIS A 79 -3.93 -6.54 14.83
C HIS A 79 -5.21 -7.14 14.21
N TRP A 80 -5.75 -6.56 13.14
CA TRP A 80 -6.92 -7.12 12.43
C TRP A 80 -6.55 -8.26 11.47
N LEU A 81 -5.27 -8.42 11.18
CA LEU A 81 -4.75 -9.48 10.33
C LEU A 81 -4.39 -10.74 11.11
N GLY A 82 -4.68 -10.78 12.42
CA GLY A 82 -4.34 -11.91 13.26
C GLY A 82 -2.83 -12.09 13.46
N PHE A 83 -2.04 -11.02 13.33
CA PHE A 83 -0.72 -10.96 13.99
C PHE A 83 -0.92 -10.73 15.49
N ASP A 84 -1.78 -11.54 16.12
CA ASP A 84 -1.73 -11.73 17.56
C ASP A 84 -0.48 -12.58 17.77
N GLU A 85 0.49 -12.04 18.50
CA GLU A 85 1.59 -12.80 19.08
C GLU A 85 1.02 -13.80 20.11
N ASP A 86 0.31 -14.83 19.64
CA ASP A 86 0.02 -16.03 20.41
C ASP A 86 1.19 -17.01 20.27
N GLU A 87 2.40 -16.57 20.63
CA GLU A 87 3.49 -17.51 20.95
C GLU A 87 4.52 -16.86 21.86
N GLU A 88 4.24 -16.77 23.16
CA GLU A 88 5.18 -17.15 24.22
C GLU A 88 4.35 -17.60 25.44
N ALA A 89 4.61 -18.84 25.86
CA ALA A 89 3.91 -19.58 26.92
C ALA A 89 4.37 -19.24 28.35
#